data_AF-A0A1U8L1M1-F1
#
_entry.id   AF-A0A1U8L1M1-F1
#
_cell.length_a   1.000
_cell.length_b   1.000
_cell.length_c   1.000
_cell.angle_alpha   90.00
_cell.angle_beta   90.00
_cell.angle_gamma   90.00
#
_symmetry.space_group_name_H-M   'P 1'
#
loop_
_entity.id
_entity.type
_entity.pdbx_description
1 polymer ?
#
loop_
_entity_poly.entity_id
_entity_poly.type
_entity_poly.pdbx_seq_one_letter_code
_entity_poly.pdbx_strand_id
1 'polypeptide(L)'
;MFDQVNKEIVKIQRVTAPVGQMQLKSLIEAHVEKTGSAKGSMILLEWDKYLPLFWQLVPPSEEDTPEACAEYQSTASEKVTLQSA
;
A
#
# COMPACT_ATOMS: atom_id res chain seq x y z
N MET A 1 8.88 -17.66 6.80
CA MET A 1 7.88 -16.97 5.94
C MET A 1 8.54 -16.00 4.95
N PHE A 2 9.57 -15.24 5.34
CA PHE A 2 10.31 -14.37 4.40
C PHE A 2 11.43 -15.07 3.62
N ASP A 3 11.55 -16.39 3.72
CA ASP A 3 12.52 -17.20 2.95
C ASP A 3 12.18 -17.28 1.46
N GLN A 4 10.93 -17.02 1.10
CA GLN A 4 10.44 -17.03 -0.28
C GLN A 4 10.51 -15.66 -0.96
N VAL A 5 11.13 -14.66 -0.31
CA VAL A 5 11.25 -13.31 -0.86
C VAL A 5 12.69 -13.07 -1.27
N ASN A 6 12.91 -12.56 -2.49
CA ASN A 6 14.23 -12.09 -2.92
C ASN A 6 14.57 -10.77 -2.20
N LYS A 7 15.24 -10.89 -1.05
CA LYS A 7 15.57 -9.75 -0.18
C LYS A 7 16.65 -8.83 -0.74
N GLU A 8 17.27 -9.16 -1.86
CA GLU A 8 18.28 -8.28 -2.47
C GLU A 8 17.68 -6.99 -3.02
N ILE A 9 16.39 -6.99 -3.37
CA ILE A 9 15.79 -5.91 -4.18
C ILE A 9 14.48 -5.37 -3.58
N VAL A 10 13.86 -6.02 -2.59
CA VAL A 10 12.58 -5.54 -2.04
C VAL A 10 12.57 -5.48 -0.51
N LYS A 11 12.04 -4.38 0.00
CA LYS A 11 11.71 -4.17 1.40
C LYS A 11 10.33 -4.76 1.70
N ILE A 12 10.17 -5.35 2.87
CA ILE A 12 8.90 -5.90 3.33
C ILE A 12 8.38 -5.01 4.46
N GLN A 13 7.17 -4.48 4.31
CA GLN A 13 6.57 -3.57 5.27
C GLN A 13 5.07 -3.82 5.46
N ARG A 14 4.48 -3.20 6.48
CA ARG A 14 3.02 -3.17 6.65
C ARG A 14 2.41 -2.10 5.77
N VAL A 15 1.16 -2.32 5.35
CA VAL A 15 0.38 -1.32 4.59
C VAL A 15 -0.08 -0.23 5.55
N THR A 16 0.73 0.82 5.69
CA THR A 16 0.48 1.93 6.62
C THR A 16 -0.03 3.17 5.89
N ALA A 17 0.43 3.42 4.67
CA ALA A 17 0.02 4.57 3.88
C ALA A 17 -1.48 4.49 3.52
N PRO A 18 -2.27 5.55 3.76
CA PRO A 18 -3.70 5.55 3.42
C PRO A 18 -3.98 5.27 1.94
N VAL A 19 -3.13 5.79 1.04
CA VAL A 19 -3.25 5.54 -0.40
C VAL A 19 -3.01 4.06 -0.71
N GLY A 20 -2.01 3.44 -0.09
CA GLY A 20 -1.75 2.00 -0.23
C GLY A 20 -2.90 1.15 0.30
N GLN A 21 -3.53 1.54 1.42
CA GLN A 21 -4.71 0.84 1.94
C GLN A 21 -5.90 0.93 0.98
N MET A 22 -6.17 2.13 0.43
CA MET A 22 -7.23 2.34 -0.56
C MET A 22 -6.97 1.52 -1.82
N GLN A 23 -5.75 1.56 -2.37
CA GLN A 23 -5.35 0.79 -3.54
C GLN A 23 -5.58 -0.71 -3.32
N LEU A 24 -5.11 -1.26 -2.19
CA LEU A 24 -5.31 -2.66 -1.85
C LEU A 24 -6.79 -3.02 -1.76
N LYS A 25 -7.60 -2.18 -1.09
CA LYS A 25 -9.03 -2.41 -0.92
C LYS A 25 -9.75 -2.44 -2.28
N SER A 26 -9.49 -1.46 -3.14
CA SER A 26 -10.10 -1.38 -4.47
C SER A 26 -9.73 -2.57 -5.36
N LEU A 27 -8.50 -3.07 -5.27
CA LEU A 27 -8.09 -4.29 -5.99
C LEU A 27 -8.85 -5.54 -5.49
N ILE A 28 -9.09 -5.65 -4.18
CA ILE A 28 -9.86 -6.76 -3.61
C ILE A 28 -11.35 -6.63 -4.01
N GLU A 29 -11.92 -5.43 -3.99
CA GLU A 29 -13.29 -5.17 -4.47
C GLU A 29 -13.47 -5.61 -5.93
N ALA A 30 -12.58 -5.16 -6.82
CA ALA A 30 -12.61 -5.55 -8.22
C ALA A 30 -12.43 -7.07 -8.41
N HIS A 31 -11.62 -7.72 -7.56
CA HIS A 31 -11.47 -9.17 -7.59
C HIS A 31 -12.76 -9.88 -7.17
N VAL A 32 -13.41 -9.43 -6.10
CA VAL A 32 -14.69 -9.98 -5.63
C VAL A 32 -15.77 -9.82 -6.68
N GLU A 33 -15.90 -8.64 -7.28
CA GLU A 33 -16.87 -8.36 -8.33
C GLU A 33 -16.71 -9.32 -9.52
N LYS A 34 -15.47 -9.58 -9.95
CA LYS A 34 -15.17 -10.43 -11.11
C LYS A 34 -15.30 -11.93 -10.83
N THR A 35 -15.12 -12.36 -9.58
CA THR A 35 -14.95 -13.80 -9.26
C THR A 35 -15.98 -14.35 -8.27
N GLY A 36 -16.72 -13.49 -7.57
CA GLY A 36 -17.58 -13.90 -6.45
C GLY A 36 -16.78 -14.45 -5.25
N SER A 37 -15.52 -14.06 -5.09
CA SER A 37 -14.63 -14.59 -4.05
C SER A 37 -15.18 -14.36 -2.63
N ALA A 38 -15.67 -15.42 -1.99
CA ALA A 38 -16.17 -15.36 -0.61
C ALA A 38 -15.09 -14.89 0.37
N LYS A 39 -13.83 -15.26 0.15
CA LYS A 39 -12.70 -14.81 0.97
C LYS A 39 -12.47 -13.32 0.81
N GLY A 40 -12.50 -12.80 -0.42
CA GLY A 40 -12.39 -11.36 -0.68
C GLY A 40 -13.52 -10.58 0.00
N SER A 41 -14.76 -11.08 -0.09
CA SER A 41 -15.91 -10.46 0.59
C SER A 41 -15.75 -10.40 2.11
N MET A 42 -15.24 -11.47 2.75
CA MET A 42 -14.96 -11.46 4.19
C MET A 42 -13.85 -10.48 4.56
N ILE A 43 -12.80 -10.37 3.74
CA ILE A 43 -11.72 -9.40 3.98
C ILE A 43 -12.24 -7.97 3.91
N LEU A 44 -13.12 -7.66 2.95
CA LEU A 44 -13.74 -6.34 2.84
C LEU A 44 -14.70 -6.03 3.99
N LEU A 45 -15.43 -7.04 4.48
CA LEU A 45 -16.36 -6.90 5.60
C LEU A 45 -15.64 -6.66 6.93
N GLU A 46 -14.57 -7.40 7.22
CA GLU A 46 -13.76 -7.27 8.43
C GLU A 46 -12.43 -6.55 8.15
N TRP A 47 -12.46 -5.47 7.37
CA TRP A 47 -11.26 -4.81 6.84
C TRP A 47 -10.21 -4.49 7.91
N ASP A 48 -10.61 -3.88 9.03
CA ASP A 48 -9.68 -3.48 10.10
C ASP A 48 -8.98 -4.67 10.78
N LYS A 49 -9.62 -5.84 10.76
CA LYS A 49 -9.05 -7.08 11.29
C LYS A 49 -8.06 -7.72 10.32
N TYR A 50 -8.32 -7.62 9.01
CA TYR A 50 -7.49 -8.25 7.98
C TYR A 50 -6.35 -7.38 7.48
N LEU A 51 -6.53 -6.06 7.44
CA LEU A 51 -5.49 -5.10 7.04
C LEU A 51 -4.12 -5.34 7.72
N PRO A 52 -4.02 -5.49 9.06
CA PRO A 52 -2.74 -5.71 9.72
C PRO A 52 -2.09 -7.06 9.40
N LEU A 53 -2.78 -7.95 8.67
CA LEU A 53 -2.22 -9.23 8.22
C LEU A 53 -1.49 -9.10 6.87
N PHE A 54 -1.78 -8.05 6.09
CA PHE A 54 -1.13 -7.82 4.81
C PHE A 54 0.32 -7.33 4.98
N TRP A 55 1.13 -7.68 3.99
CA TRP A 55 2.51 -7.22 3.81
C TRP A 55 2.62 -6.60 2.43
N GLN A 56 3.23 -5.42 2.37
CA GLN A 56 3.59 -4.74 1.14
C GLN A 56 5.05 -5.04 0.84
N LEU A 57 5.33 -5.49 -0.37
CA LEU A 57 6.69 -5.65 -0.88
C LEU A 57 6.98 -4.42 -1.72
N VAL A 58 8.00 -3.65 -1.33
CA VAL A 58 8.31 -2.35 -1.93
C VAL A 58 9.75 -2.41 -2.46
N PRO A 59 9.96 -2.32 -3.78
CA PRO A 59 11.29 -2.14 -4.33
C PRO A 59 11.82 -0.72 -4.04
N PRO A 60 13.15 -0.50 -3.99
CA PRO A 60 13.75 0.82 -3.78
C PRO A 60 13.22 1.93 -4.69
N SER A 61 12.86 1.59 -5.93
CA SER A 61 12.30 2.54 -6.90
C SER A 61 10.91 3.06 -6.52
N GLU A 62 10.19 2.38 -5.62
CA GLU A 62 8.83 2.71 -5.21
C GLU A 62 8.73 3.14 -3.73
N GLU A 63 9.84 3.20 -2.99
CA GLU A 63 9.82 3.52 -1.55
C GLU A 63 9.21 4.89 -1.23
N ASP A 64 9.33 5.87 -2.14
CA ASP A 64 8.82 7.23 -1.98
C ASP A 64 7.44 7.46 -2.61
N THR A 65 6.80 6.40 -3.13
CA THR A 65 5.45 6.51 -3.70
C THR A 65 4.41 6.76 -2.61
N PRO A 66 3.30 7.45 -2.92
CA PRO A 66 2.24 7.68 -1.93
C PRO A 66 1.59 6.38 -1.43
N GLU A 67 1.65 5.30 -2.21
CA GLU A 67 1.17 3.97 -1.85
C GLU A 67 2.07 3.27 -0.83
N ALA A 68 3.39 3.54 -0.83
CA ALA A 68 4.37 2.89 0.05
C ALA A 68 4.80 3.77 1.22
N CYS A 69 4.77 5.09 1.06
CA CYS A 69 5.28 6.04 2.04
C CYS A 69 4.14 6.80 2.72
N ALA A 70 3.88 6.47 4.00
CA ALA A 70 2.82 7.12 4.78
C ALA A 70 3.09 8.63 5.03
N GLU A 71 4.35 9.05 4.96
CA GLU A 71 4.80 10.42 5.22
C GLU A 71 4.69 11.36 4.02
N TYR A 72 4.33 10.86 2.84
CA TYR A 72 4.22 11.65 1.61
C TYR A 72 3.25 12.85 1.72
N GLN A 73 2.30 12.79 2.66
CA GLN A 73 1.37 13.91 2.90
C GLN A 73 2.02 15.14 3.56
N SER A 74 3.23 15.03 4.13
CA SER A 74 3.87 16.16 4.84
C SER A 74 4.76 17.03 3.95
N THR A 75 5.26 16.53 2.81
CA THR A 75 6.27 17.25 2.01
C THR A 75 5.71 17.98 0.77
N ALA A 76 4.43 17.77 0.43
CA ALA A 76 3.80 18.50 -0.67
C ALA A 76 3.53 19.99 -0.37
N SER A 77 3.59 20.41 0.91
CA SER A 77 3.40 21.82 1.29
C SER A 77 4.68 22.66 1.29
N GLU A 78 5.88 22.09 1.08
CA GLU A 78 7.16 22.83 1.21
C GLU A 78 7.95 23.03 -0.10
N LYS A 79 7.45 22.58 -1.25
CA LYS A 79 8.12 22.81 -2.57
C LYS A 79 7.53 23.92 -3.44
N VAL A 80 6.77 24.87 -2.87
CA VAL A 80 6.37 26.11 -3.57
C VAL A 80 6.91 27.34 -2.85
N THR A 81 8.22 27.41 -2.64
CA THR A 81 8.95 28.69 -2.48
C THR A 81 10.40 28.39 -2.79
N LEU A 82 10.81 28.55 -4.05
CA LEU A 82 12.19 28.84 -4.50
C LEU A 82 12.21 28.77 -6.02
N GLN A 83 11.73 29.85 -6.67
CA GLN A 83 12.28 30.40 -7.91
C GLN A 83 11.45 31.62 -8.33
N SER A 84 11.82 32.78 -7.79
CA SER A 84 11.59 34.08 -8.41
C SER A 84 12.77 34.95 -8.00
N ALA A 85 13.78 34.97 -8.85
CA ALA A 85 14.85 35.96 -8.87
C ALA A 85 14.98 36.42 -10.33
#